data_AF-A0A965H387-F1
#
_entry.id   AF-A0A965H387-F1
#
_cell.length_a   1.000
_cell.length_b   1.000
_cell.length_c   1.000
_cell.angle_alpha   90.00
_cell.angle_beta   90.00
_cell.angle_gamma   90.00
#
_symmetry.space_group_name_H-M   'P 1'
#
loop_
_entity.id
_entity.type
_entity.pdbx_description
1 polymer ?
#
loop_
_entity_poly.entity_id
_entity_poly.type
_entity_poly.pdbx_seq_one_letter_code
_entity_poly.pdbx_strand_id
1 'polypeptide(L)' 'IAPAGTPPAIIERIHGAVVKALAAPDVRQRLNEQGVEVVGSSAAEFGAWLQKETSRWGRVIQERRITVD' A
#
# COMPACT_ATOMS: atom_id res chain seq x y z
N ILE A 1 -5.49 -2.68 0.51
CA ILE A 1 -6.66 -2.25 -0.31
C ILE A 1 -7.92 -2.90 0.24
N ALA A 2 -9.03 -2.16 0.27
CA ALA A 2 -10.35 -2.67 0.67
C ALA A 2 -11.29 -2.67 -0.55
N PRO A 3 -12.43 -3.39 -0.54
CA PRO A 3 -13.37 -3.40 -1.65
C PRO A 3 -13.86 -2.00 -2.04
N ALA A 4 -14.14 -1.80 -3.32
CA ALA A 4 -14.75 -0.57 -3.81
C ALA A 4 -16.08 -0.31 -3.08
N GLY A 5 -16.32 0.94 -2.69
CA GLY A 5 -17.51 1.34 -1.93
C GLY A 5 -17.43 1.09 -0.42
N THR A 6 -16.30 0.63 0.11
CA THR A 6 -16.10 0.58 1.57
C THR A 6 -16.29 1.99 2.16
N PRO A 7 -17.14 2.17 3.19
CA PRO A 7 -17.41 3.50 3.74
C PRO A 7 -16.16 4.20 4.25
N PRO A 8 -16.03 5.53 4.07
CA PRO A 8 -14.83 6.29 4.48
C PRO A 8 -14.46 6.09 5.95
N ALA A 9 -15.43 6.11 6.86
CA ALA A 9 -15.20 5.91 8.28
C ALA A 9 -14.57 4.54 8.62
N ILE A 10 -14.87 3.50 7.84
CA ILE A 10 -14.26 2.18 8.00
C ILE A 10 -12.81 2.19 7.52
N ILE A 11 -12.54 2.87 6.40
CA ILE A 11 -11.17 3.07 5.89
C ILE A 11 -10.32 3.83 6.91
N GLU A 12 -10.84 4.91 7.48
CA GLU A 12 -10.16 5.70 8.50
C GLU A 12 -9.85 4.86 9.74
N ARG A 13 -10.82 4.07 10.23
CA ARG A 13 -10.60 3.18 11.38
C ARG A 13 -9.51 2.16 11.12
N ILE A 14 -9.52 1.52 9.94
CA ILE A 14 -8.49 0.55 9.55
C ILE A 14 -7.13 1.24 9.45
N HIS A 15 -7.05 2.39 8.77
CA HIS A 15 -5.81 3.15 8.62
C HIS A 15 -5.22 3.52 9.99
N GLY A 16 -6.03 4.06 10.91
CA GLY A 16 -5.58 4.40 12.25
C GLY A 16 -5.05 3.20 13.03
N ALA A 17 -5.73 2.04 12.94
CA ALA A 17 -5.26 0.81 13.58
C ALA A 17 -3.92 0.34 13.00
N VAL A 18 -3.74 0.42 11.68
CA VAL A 18 -2.48 0.04 11.00
C VAL A 18 -1.33 0.97 11.40
N VAL A 19 -1.54 2.29 11.37
CA VAL A 19 -0.51 3.27 11.78
C VAL A 19 -0.09 3.02 13.22
N LYS A 20 -1.05 2.76 14.12
CA LYS A 20 -0.75 2.44 15.52
C LYS A 20 0.09 1.16 15.65
N ALA A 21 -0.24 0.10 14.90
CA ALA A 21 0.51 -1.15 14.92
C ALA A 21 1.94 -0.96 14.39
N LEU A 22 2.12 -0.19 13.30
CA LEU A 22 3.42 0.11 12.73
C LEU A 22 4.31 0.98 13.63
N ALA A 23 3.70 1.75 14.53
CA ALA A 23 4.41 2.52 15.55
C ALA A 23 4.85 1.68 16.75
N ALA A 24 4.36 0.45 16.91
CA ALA A 24 4.77 -0.44 17.99
C ALA A 24 6.24 -0.87 17.80
N PRO A 25 7.11 -0.73 18.83
CA PRO A 25 8.55 -0.97 18.68
C PRO A 25 8.90 -2.39 18.21
N ASP A 26 8.19 -3.40 18.72
CA ASP A 26 8.39 -4.81 18.37
C ASP A 26 8.00 -5.10 16.92
N VAL A 27 6.90 -4.49 16.45
CA VAL A 27 6.48 -4.59 15.05
C VAL A 27 7.49 -3.90 14.13
N ARG A 28 7.90 -2.68 14.46
CA ARG A 28 8.88 -1.92 13.68
C ARG A 28 10.23 -2.62 13.60
N GLN A 29 10.69 -3.21 14.71
CA GLN A 29 11.93 -3.98 14.73
C GLN A 29 11.86 -5.18 13.79
N ARG A 30 10.80 -6.00 13.89
CA ARG A 30 10.63 -7.19 13.04
C ARG A 30 10.54 -6.86 11.56
N LEU A 31 9.90 -5.74 11.21
CA LEU A 31 9.83 -5.27 9.81
C LEU A 31 11.20 -4.80 9.31
N ASN A 32 11.94 -4.05 10.13
CA ASN A 32 13.30 -3.63 9.79
C ASN A 32 14.25 -4.82 9.60
N GLU A 33 14.16 -5.85 10.44
CA GLU A 33 14.95 -7.09 10.31
C GLU A 33 14.66 -7.84 9.00
N GLN A 34 13.46 -7.67 8.43
CA GLN A 34 13.08 -8.22 7.12
C GLN A 34 13.44 -7.29 5.95
N GLY A 35 14.10 -6.16 6.22
CA GLY A 35 14.43 -5.16 5.21
C GLY A 35 13.22 -4.35 4.73
N VAL A 36 12.12 -4.34 5.48
CA VAL A 36 10.90 -3.60 5.13
C VAL A 36 11.00 -2.17 5.63
N GLU A 37 10.85 -1.22 4.72
CA GLU A 37 10.72 0.21 5.04
C GLU A 37 9.26 0.56 5.35
N VAL A 38 9.02 1.13 6.53
CA VAL A 38 7.69 1.59 6.94
C VAL A 38 7.44 3.01 6.44
N VAL A 39 6.57 3.16 5.45
CA VAL A 39 6.22 4.47 4.84
C VAL A 39 5.11 5.19 5.61
N GLY A 40 4.09 4.46 6.07
CA GLY A 40 2.99 5.03 6.88
C GLY A 40 2.11 6.07 6.16
N SER A 41 1.94 5.97 4.83
CA SER A 41 1.16 6.93 4.03
C SER A 41 -0.33 6.95 4.39
N SER A 42 -0.99 8.09 4.14
CA SER A 42 -2.45 8.19 4.18
C SER A 42 -3.14 7.33 3.11
N ALA A 43 -4.44 7.09 3.26
CA ALA A 43 -5.22 6.35 2.27
C ALA A 43 -5.24 7.04 0.88
N ALA A 44 -5.27 8.39 0.87
CA ALA A 44 -5.27 9.17 -0.37
C ALA A 44 -3.91 9.08 -1.09
N GLU A 45 -2.81 9.24 -0.37
CA GLU A 45 -1.45 9.09 -0.93
C GLU A 45 -1.22 7.69 -1.47
N PHE A 46 -1.67 6.67 -0.73
CA PHE A 46 -1.58 5.29 -1.20
C PHE A 46 -2.38 5.06 -2.49
N GLY A 47 -3.58 5.64 -2.60
CA GLY A 47 -4.39 5.59 -3.82
C GLY A 47 -3.71 6.25 -5.02
N ALA A 48 -3.13 7.44 -4.82
CA ALA A 48 -2.39 8.15 -5.86
C ALA A 48 -1.14 7.38 -6.31
N TRP A 49 -0.39 6.80 -5.36
CA TRP A 49 0.76 5.96 -5.66
C TRP A 49 0.35 4.72 -6.47
N LEU A 50 -0.73 4.04 -6.09
CA LEU A 50 -1.22 2.85 -6.79
C LEU A 50 -1.62 3.17 -8.25
N GLN A 51 -2.28 4.31 -8.50
CA GLN A 51 -2.61 4.74 -9.86
C GLN A 51 -1.35 4.99 -10.70
N LYS A 52 -0.35 5.65 -10.11
CA LYS A 52 0.94 5.90 -10.75
C LYS A 52 1.66 4.60 -11.10
N GLU A 53 1.74 3.67 -10.16
CA GLU A 53 2.43 2.40 -10.36
C GLU A 53 1.69 1.51 -11.37
N THR A 54 0.36 1.44 -11.29
CA THR A 54 -0.47 0.72 -12.26
C THR A 54 -0.23 1.25 -13.68
N SER A 55 -0.22 2.58 -13.84
CA SER A 55 0.02 3.20 -15.15
C SER A 55 1.44 2.93 -15.66
N ARG A 56 2.45 3.03 -14.78
CA ARG A 56 3.84 2.78 -15.12
C ARG A 56 4.07 1.35 -15.57
N TRP A 57 3.62 0.38 -14.78
CA TRP A 57 3.82 -1.04 -15.07
C TRP A 57 2.95 -1.52 -16.23
N GLY A 58 1.74 -0.99 -16.39
CA GLY A 58 0.90 -1.25 -17.55
C GLY A 58 1.60 -0.88 -18.86
N ARG A 59 2.28 0.27 -18.89
CA ARG A 59 3.10 0.68 -20.05
C ARG A 59 4.23 -0.31 -20.33
N VAL A 60 5.00 -0.68 -19.29
CA VAL A 60 6.11 -1.64 -19.44
C VAL A 60 5.61 -2.99 -19.98
N ILE A 61 4.49 -3.49 -19.48
CA ILE A 61 3.89 -4.76 -19.92
C ILE A 61 3.52 -4.68 -21.40
N GLN A 62 2.84 -3.61 -21.83
CA GLN A 62 2.44 -3.43 -23.23
C GLN A 62 3.64 -3.30 -24.17
N GLU A 63 4.61 -2.45 -23.82
CA GLU A 63 5.81 -2.20 -24.64
C GLU A 63 6.69 -3.45 -24.78
N ARG A 64 6.74 -4.29 -23.75
CA ARG A 64 7.58 -5.50 -23.71
C ARG A 64 6.82 -6.78 -24.07
N ARG A 65 5.51 -6.69 -24.34
CA ARG A 65 4.63 -7.84 -24.63
C ARG A 65 4.72 -8.94 -23.56
N ILE A 66 4.80 -8.53 -22.30
CA ILE A 66 4.88 -9.45 -21.16
C ILE A 66 3.50 -10.06 -20.94
N THR A 67 3.44 -11.37 -20.78
CA THR A 67 2.21 -12.11 -20.43
C THR A 67 2.51 -13.02 -19.24
N VAL A 68 1.48 -13.32 -18.45
CA VAL A 68 1.51 -14.32 -17.38
C VAL A 68 0.55 -15.42 -17.82
N ASP A 69 0.97 -16.68 -17.68
CA ASP A 69 0.20 -17.87 -18.05
C ASP A 69 -1.14 -17.99 -17.28
#